data_AF-A0A078L1H3-F1
#
_entry.id   AF-A0A078L1H3-F1
#
_cell.length_a   1.000
_cell.length_b   1.000
_cell.length_c   1.000
_cell.angle_alpha   90.00
_cell.angle_beta   90.00
_cell.angle_gamma   90.00
#
_symmetry.space_group_name_H-M   'P 1'
#
loop_
_entity.id
_entity.type
_entity.pdbx_description
1 polymer ?
#
loop_
_entity_poly.entity_id
_entity_poly.type
_entity_poly.pdbx_seq_one_letter_code
_entity_poly.pdbx_strand_id
1 'polypeptide(L)'
;MQNLELLITREEENNGMFVCLKPKTPALITPKLVEDIRNFQDSIAEKYLAHPMNKYLFVIWYCEGLNKSSCQGLDFSYIVDCIKSNHESDFEHYIDRVFNLIFLNYIGLGFPIINCSIINRPLSGISNDFFLLNNICFVQDPTVIGINNLELFREFPNLVFDKELYERNHYFNYQNMEIDKIKSIIEEIDYITPDENEINLIQEKFDMKKDETITEIYNLAARNIKILERLAKIGAYPDLLRS
;
A
#
# COMPACT_ATOMS: atom_id res chain seq x y z
N MET A 1 17.17 -12.25 16.44
CA MET A 1 15.83 -12.58 15.91
C MET A 1 15.64 -11.77 14.64
N GLN A 2 15.32 -12.41 13.53
CA GLN A 2 15.25 -11.75 12.22
C GLN A 2 14.28 -10.56 12.25
N ASN A 3 14.73 -9.47 11.63
CA ASN A 3 14.04 -8.19 11.60
C ASN A 3 12.84 -8.19 10.63
N LEU A 4 11.85 -9.07 10.82
CA LEU A 4 10.66 -9.11 9.94
C LEU A 4 9.84 -7.83 10.07
N GLU A 5 9.57 -7.16 8.94
CA GLU A 5 8.55 -6.11 8.80
C GLU A 5 7.35 -6.59 7.95
N LEU A 6 7.52 -7.68 7.20
CA LEU A 6 6.46 -8.39 6.49
C LEU A 6 6.26 -9.78 7.09
N LEU A 7 5.05 -10.11 7.52
CA LEU A 7 4.67 -11.44 7.96
C LEU A 7 3.58 -12.02 7.06
N ILE A 8 3.86 -13.16 6.42
CA ILE A 8 2.85 -13.94 5.70
C ILE A 8 2.19 -14.86 6.73
N THR A 9 0.91 -14.62 7.04
CA THR A 9 0.26 -15.25 8.20
C THR A 9 -0.49 -16.52 7.88
N ARG A 10 -0.92 -16.71 6.62
CA ARG A 10 -1.68 -17.90 6.22
C ARG A 10 -1.66 -18.10 4.71
N GLU A 11 -1.19 -19.27 4.25
CA GLU A 11 -1.59 -19.85 2.96
C GLU A 11 -2.87 -20.66 3.27
N GLU A 12 -4.02 -20.21 2.80
CA GLU A 12 -5.27 -20.96 2.95
C GLU A 12 -5.36 -22.01 1.83
N GLU A 13 -5.94 -23.18 2.15
CA GLU A 13 -6.16 -24.31 1.22
C GLU A 13 -6.99 -23.93 -0.05
N ASN A 14 -7.59 -22.74 -0.09
CA ASN A 14 -8.53 -22.25 -1.11
C ASN A 14 -8.02 -21.02 -1.91
N ASN A 15 -6.77 -21.01 -2.38
CA ASN A 15 -6.20 -19.96 -3.25
C ASN A 15 -6.15 -18.54 -2.63
N GLY A 16 -5.71 -18.45 -1.38
CA GLY A 16 -5.66 -17.19 -0.64
C GLY A 16 -4.41 -17.01 0.21
N MET A 17 -3.87 -15.80 0.24
CA MET A 17 -2.76 -15.43 1.11
C MET A 17 -3.12 -14.21 1.97
N PHE A 18 -2.93 -14.32 3.28
CA PHE A 18 -3.00 -13.18 4.19
C PHE A 18 -1.60 -12.62 4.43
N VAL A 19 -1.45 -11.32 4.19
CA VAL A 19 -0.18 -10.61 4.26
C VAL A 19 -0.28 -9.48 5.27
N CYS A 20 0.48 -9.63 6.34
CA CYS A 20 0.50 -8.72 7.47
C CYS A 20 1.72 -7.81 7.40
N LEU A 21 1.49 -6.50 7.23
CA LEU A 21 2.52 -5.50 7.41
C LEU A 21 2.71 -5.27 8.92
N LYS A 22 3.95 -5.41 9.39
CA LYS A 22 4.35 -5.20 10.79
C LYS A 22 5.38 -4.08 10.86
N PRO A 23 5.01 -2.84 10.52
CA PRO A 23 5.93 -1.73 10.56
C PRO A 23 6.45 -1.55 11.98
N LYS A 24 7.78 -1.46 12.12
CA LYS A 24 8.44 -1.26 13.42
C LYS A 24 8.55 0.20 13.79
N THR A 25 8.46 1.05 12.78
CA THR A 25 8.42 2.49 12.92
C THR A 25 6.99 2.95 12.57
N PRO A 26 6.62 4.18 12.95
CA PRO A 26 5.36 4.77 12.50
C PRO A 26 5.29 4.95 10.98
N ALA A 27 6.43 4.94 10.28
CA ALA A 27 6.45 4.90 8.83
C ALA A 27 5.98 3.52 8.34
N LEU A 28 4.98 3.49 7.45
CA LEU A 28 4.51 2.23 6.91
C LEU A 28 5.48 1.68 5.87
N ILE A 29 5.96 2.51 4.94
CA ILE A 29 6.69 2.03 3.75
C ILE A 29 8.19 2.31 3.92
N THR A 30 8.86 1.62 4.83
CA THR A 30 10.33 1.71 5.00
C THR A 30 11.05 1.08 3.80
N PRO A 31 12.33 1.43 3.52
CA PRO A 31 13.11 0.74 2.49
C PRO A 31 13.20 -0.77 2.71
N LYS A 32 13.22 -1.22 3.98
CA LYS A 32 13.26 -2.64 4.32
C LYS A 32 11.94 -3.34 3.99
N LEU A 33 10.80 -2.72 4.33
CA LEU A 33 9.50 -3.28 4.01
C LEU A 33 9.28 -3.34 2.49
N VAL A 34 9.72 -2.31 1.76
CA VAL A 34 9.69 -2.30 0.28
C VAL A 34 10.43 -3.50 -0.30
N GLU A 35 11.59 -3.84 0.26
CA GLU A 35 12.35 -5.03 -0.14
C GLU A 35 11.61 -6.33 0.18
N ASP A 36 11.07 -6.45 1.39
CA ASP A 36 10.34 -7.65 1.82
C ASP A 36 9.08 -7.86 0.96
N ILE A 37 8.34 -6.79 0.63
CA ILE A 37 7.17 -6.84 -0.25
C ILE A 37 7.58 -7.25 -1.66
N ARG A 38 8.65 -6.68 -2.22
CA ARG A 38 9.10 -7.01 -3.58
C ARG A 38 9.50 -8.49 -3.68
N ASN A 39 10.27 -8.99 -2.72
CA ASN A 39 10.65 -10.40 -2.66
C ASN A 39 9.42 -11.32 -2.58
N PHE A 40 8.39 -10.90 -1.85
CA PHE A 40 7.13 -11.63 -1.79
C PHE A 40 6.38 -11.61 -3.13
N GLN A 41 6.26 -10.46 -3.78
CA GLN A 41 5.66 -10.35 -5.12
C GLN A 41 6.38 -11.24 -6.14
N ASP A 42 7.71 -11.27 -6.12
CA ASP A 42 8.51 -12.14 -6.99
C ASP A 42 8.25 -13.61 -6.69
N SER A 43 8.18 -13.99 -5.41
CA SER A 43 7.82 -15.37 -5.04
C SER A 43 6.42 -15.77 -5.51
N ILE A 44 5.44 -14.87 -5.47
CA ILE A 44 4.10 -15.15 -6.02
C ILE A 44 4.18 -15.35 -7.54
N ALA A 45 4.85 -14.45 -8.26
CA ALA A 45 5.02 -14.54 -9.70
C ALA A 45 5.70 -15.87 -10.11
N GLU A 46 6.78 -16.26 -9.42
CA GLU A 46 7.47 -17.53 -9.65
C GLU A 46 6.55 -18.74 -9.41
N LYS A 47 5.79 -18.74 -8.30
CA LYS A 47 4.82 -19.81 -8.00
C LYS A 47 3.76 -19.92 -9.09
N TYR A 48 3.23 -18.78 -9.54
CA TYR A 48 2.20 -18.73 -10.57
C TYR A 48 2.73 -19.22 -11.93
N LEU A 49 3.95 -18.83 -12.32
CA LEU A 49 4.58 -19.28 -13.55
C LEU A 49 4.91 -20.78 -13.53
N ALA A 50 5.30 -21.32 -12.37
CA ALA A 50 5.57 -22.75 -12.22
C ALA A 50 4.28 -23.59 -12.27
N HIS A 51 3.20 -23.10 -11.67
CA HIS A 51 1.92 -23.79 -11.60
C HIS A 51 0.78 -22.78 -11.80
N PRO A 52 0.37 -22.51 -13.06
CA PRO A 52 -0.74 -21.62 -13.34
C PRO A 52 -1.99 -22.09 -12.59
N MET A 53 -2.52 -21.22 -11.73
CA MET A 53 -3.71 -21.53 -10.96
C MET A 53 -4.92 -21.51 -11.90
N ASN A 54 -5.77 -22.54 -11.82
CA ASN A 54 -7.00 -22.60 -12.64
C ASN A 54 -8.07 -21.57 -12.23
N LYS A 55 -7.85 -20.84 -11.14
CA LYS A 55 -8.72 -19.81 -10.56
C LYS A 55 -7.86 -18.65 -10.05
N TYR A 56 -8.49 -17.52 -9.76
CA TYR A 56 -7.86 -16.34 -9.17
C TYR A 56 -7.14 -16.68 -7.85
N LEU A 57 -6.00 -16.01 -7.60
CA LEU A 57 -5.30 -16.00 -6.31
C LEU A 57 -5.64 -14.67 -5.61
N PHE A 58 -6.17 -14.70 -4.39
CA PHE A 58 -6.37 -13.46 -3.64
C PHE A 58 -5.26 -13.22 -2.62
N VAL A 59 -4.78 -11.98 -2.54
CA VAL A 59 -3.77 -11.52 -1.60
C VAL A 59 -4.38 -10.45 -0.73
N ILE A 60 -4.60 -10.74 0.56
CA ILE A 60 -5.24 -9.82 1.51
C ILE A 60 -4.15 -9.13 2.34
N TRP A 61 -3.93 -7.86 2.03
CA TRP A 61 -3.04 -6.95 2.74
C TRP A 61 -3.74 -6.36 3.95
N TYR A 62 -3.07 -6.42 5.10
CA TYR A 62 -3.50 -5.71 6.29
C TYR A 62 -2.29 -5.25 7.09
N CYS A 63 -2.47 -4.22 7.91
CA CYS A 63 -1.43 -3.74 8.79
C CYS A 63 -1.72 -4.19 10.23
N GLU A 64 -0.72 -4.77 10.91
CA GLU A 64 -0.71 -4.95 12.36
C GLU A 64 -0.14 -3.70 13.03
N GLY A 65 -0.66 -3.35 14.20
CA GLY A 65 -0.41 -2.06 14.82
C GLY A 65 -0.12 -2.24 16.28
N LEU A 66 1.01 -1.69 16.71
CA LEU A 66 1.41 -1.68 18.11
C LEU A 66 0.68 -0.59 18.92
N ASN A 67 0.14 0.46 18.28
CA ASN A 67 -0.62 1.54 18.91
C ASN A 67 -1.53 2.26 17.91
N LYS A 68 -2.55 3.01 18.39
CA LYS A 68 -3.53 3.79 17.61
C LYS A 68 -2.94 5.00 16.85
N SER A 69 -1.63 5.08 16.69
CA SER A 69 -0.98 6.16 15.95
C SER A 69 -1.16 5.97 14.45
N SER A 70 -1.36 7.07 13.73
CA SER A 70 -1.46 7.07 12.27
C SER A 70 -0.15 6.56 11.68
N CYS A 71 -0.20 5.53 10.83
CA CYS A 71 0.95 5.10 10.06
C CYS A 71 1.19 6.12 8.94
N GLN A 72 2.41 6.64 8.86
CA GLN A 72 2.79 7.70 7.92
C GLN A 72 3.44 7.10 6.68
N GLY A 73 3.04 7.58 5.49
CA GLY A 73 3.49 7.17 4.16
C GLY A 73 4.96 6.78 3.99
N LEU A 74 5.72 7.71 3.41
CA LEU A 74 7.13 7.55 3.10
C LEU A 74 8.00 7.66 4.36
N ASP A 75 9.16 7.01 4.33
CA ASP A 75 10.18 7.12 5.37
C ASP A 75 10.98 8.42 5.20
N PHE A 76 10.42 9.52 5.70
CA PHE A 76 11.09 10.82 5.66
C PHE A 76 12.39 10.86 6.47
N SER A 77 12.59 9.95 7.44
CA SER A 77 13.87 9.87 8.15
C SER A 77 14.96 9.40 7.20
N TYR A 78 14.70 8.30 6.48
CA TYR A 78 15.60 7.80 5.44
C TYR A 78 15.85 8.85 4.34
N ILE A 79 14.80 9.49 3.83
CA ILE A 79 14.92 10.53 2.78
C ILE A 79 15.83 11.68 3.25
N VAL A 80 15.61 12.20 4.46
CA VAL A 80 16.41 13.30 5.01
C VAL A 80 17.87 12.88 5.21
N ASP A 81 18.11 11.67 5.68
CA ASP A 81 19.46 11.15 5.92
C ASP A 81 20.23 10.99 4.60
N CYS A 82 19.58 10.49 3.54
CA CYS A 82 20.14 10.43 2.20
C CYS A 82 20.52 11.81 1.66
N ILE A 83 19.61 12.78 1.71
CA ILE A 83 19.85 14.15 1.24
C ILE A 83 21.01 14.80 2.00
N LYS A 84 21.06 14.65 3.33
CA LYS A 84 22.15 15.25 4.14
C LYS A 84 23.51 14.59 3.92
N SER A 85 23.51 13.33 3.49
CA SER A 85 24.71 12.54 3.27
C SER A 85 25.18 12.58 1.81
N ASN A 86 24.54 13.37 0.94
CA ASN A 86 24.76 13.39 -0.52
C ASN A 86 24.61 11.99 -1.16
N HIS A 87 23.62 11.22 -0.71
CA HIS A 87 23.24 9.94 -1.27
C HIS A 87 21.87 10.05 -1.94
N GLU A 88 21.68 11.05 -2.79
CA GLU A 88 20.39 11.35 -3.40
C GLU A 88 19.87 10.20 -4.28
N SER A 89 20.78 9.51 -4.98
CA SER A 89 20.46 8.33 -5.76
C SER A 89 19.75 7.25 -4.93
N ASP A 90 20.07 7.14 -3.64
CA ASP A 90 19.50 6.12 -2.77
C ASP A 90 18.06 6.46 -2.39
N PHE A 91 17.75 7.75 -2.14
CA PHE A 91 16.37 8.15 -1.89
C PHE A 91 15.54 8.07 -3.17
N GLU A 92 16.08 8.47 -4.33
CA GLU A 92 15.39 8.38 -5.62
C GLU A 92 15.03 6.93 -5.92
N HIS A 93 15.99 6.01 -5.72
CA HIS A 93 15.78 4.58 -5.87
C HIS A 93 14.74 4.04 -4.89
N TYR A 94 14.74 4.52 -3.65
CA TYR A 94 13.69 4.18 -2.68
C TYR A 94 12.29 4.61 -3.17
N ILE A 95 12.12 5.86 -3.62
CA ILE A 95 10.84 6.34 -4.15
C ILE A 95 10.41 5.54 -5.37
N ASP A 96 11.31 5.27 -6.31
CA ASP A 96 11.03 4.43 -7.48
C ASP A 96 10.51 3.04 -7.09
N ARG A 97 11.15 2.40 -6.12
CA ARG A 97 10.69 1.09 -5.63
C ARG A 97 9.33 1.17 -4.93
N VAL A 98 9.03 2.25 -4.21
CA VAL A 98 7.70 2.47 -3.60
C VAL A 98 6.61 2.59 -4.66
N PHE A 99 6.83 3.33 -5.74
CA PHE A 99 5.84 3.42 -6.80
C PHE A 99 5.70 2.11 -7.57
N ASN A 100 6.81 1.45 -7.87
CA ASN A 100 6.82 0.16 -8.56
C ASN A 100 6.05 -0.93 -7.80
N LEU A 101 6.21 -1.04 -6.47
CA LEU A 101 5.48 -2.07 -5.71
C LEU A 101 3.97 -1.81 -5.70
N ILE A 102 3.53 -0.54 -5.63
CA ILE A 102 2.10 -0.19 -5.63
C ILE A 102 1.51 -0.44 -7.01
N PHE A 103 2.23 -0.06 -8.07
CA PHE A 103 1.87 -0.36 -9.45
C PHE A 103 1.67 -1.86 -9.66
N LEU A 104 2.65 -2.66 -9.22
CA LEU A 104 2.62 -4.11 -9.34
C LEU A 104 1.43 -4.73 -8.58
N ASN A 105 1.08 -4.20 -7.41
CA ASN A 105 -0.14 -4.61 -6.71
C ASN A 105 -1.40 -4.21 -7.50
N TYR A 106 -1.45 -3.00 -8.05
CA TYR A 106 -2.60 -2.50 -8.81
C TYR A 106 -2.94 -3.40 -10.01
N ILE A 107 -1.92 -3.80 -10.77
CA ILE A 107 -2.09 -4.66 -11.97
C ILE A 107 -2.08 -6.17 -11.67
N GLY A 108 -2.07 -6.57 -10.40
CA GLY A 108 -2.04 -7.99 -10.02
C GLY A 108 -0.80 -8.73 -10.53
N LEU A 109 0.36 -8.04 -10.62
CA LEU A 109 1.61 -8.54 -11.22
C LEU A 109 1.48 -8.95 -12.71
N GLY A 110 0.42 -8.54 -13.40
CA GLY A 110 0.10 -9.01 -14.75
C GLY A 110 -0.53 -10.41 -14.80
N PHE A 111 -0.93 -10.95 -13.64
CA PHE A 111 -1.60 -12.23 -13.48
C PHE A 111 -3.04 -12.03 -12.97
N PRO A 112 -3.89 -13.07 -12.99
CA PRO A 112 -5.22 -13.04 -12.35
C PRO A 112 -5.10 -13.12 -10.81
N ILE A 113 -4.40 -12.16 -10.23
CA ILE A 113 -4.22 -11.98 -8.79
C ILE A 113 -5.11 -10.83 -8.35
N ILE A 114 -5.96 -11.08 -7.37
CA ILE A 114 -6.85 -10.08 -6.78
C ILE A 114 -6.20 -9.58 -5.50
N ASN A 115 -5.68 -8.35 -5.53
CA ASN A 115 -5.17 -7.71 -4.33
C ASN A 115 -6.34 -7.11 -3.54
N CYS A 116 -6.38 -7.42 -2.25
CA CYS A 116 -7.40 -6.99 -1.31
C CYS A 116 -6.76 -6.26 -0.14
N SER A 117 -7.47 -5.31 0.46
CA SER A 117 -7.02 -4.54 1.61
C SER A 117 -7.97 -4.62 2.78
N ILE A 118 -7.44 -4.72 4.00
CA ILE A 118 -8.17 -4.50 5.24
C ILE A 118 -7.53 -3.33 5.99
N ILE A 119 -8.27 -2.21 6.03
CA ILE A 119 -7.87 -0.97 6.68
C ILE A 119 -8.65 -0.86 8.00
N ASN A 120 -7.98 -1.18 9.12
CA ASN A 120 -8.56 -1.13 10.47
C ASN A 120 -8.07 0.05 11.30
N ARG A 121 -7.47 1.05 10.65
CA ARG A 121 -6.81 2.18 11.30
C ARG A 121 -6.73 3.39 10.38
N PRO A 122 -6.50 4.59 10.94
CA PRO A 122 -6.12 5.75 10.14
C PRO A 122 -4.78 5.51 9.43
N LEU A 123 -4.77 5.82 8.14
CA LEU A 123 -3.62 5.79 7.26
C LEU A 123 -3.51 7.17 6.57
N SER A 124 -2.33 7.50 6.05
CA SER A 124 -2.08 8.82 5.45
C SER A 124 -1.01 8.80 4.36
N GLY A 125 -1.12 9.72 3.40
CA GLY A 125 -0.22 9.82 2.25
C GLY A 125 -0.19 8.51 1.45
N ILE A 126 0.98 8.17 0.90
CA ILE A 126 1.17 6.98 0.05
C ILE A 126 0.80 5.65 0.76
N SER A 127 0.76 5.62 2.10
CA SER A 127 0.23 4.45 2.83
C SER A 127 -1.25 4.22 2.56
N ASN A 128 -2.04 5.28 2.41
CA ASN A 128 -3.43 5.14 1.98
C ASN A 128 -3.48 4.50 0.60
N ASP A 129 -2.69 5.03 -0.33
CA ASP A 129 -2.71 4.59 -1.72
C ASP A 129 -2.26 3.14 -1.87
N PHE A 130 -1.25 2.70 -1.11
CA PHE A 130 -0.85 1.30 -1.04
C PHE A 130 -2.03 0.36 -0.78
N PHE A 131 -2.96 0.74 0.10
CA PHE A 131 -4.13 -0.08 0.38
C PHE A 131 -5.30 0.23 -0.56
N LEU A 132 -5.61 1.49 -0.82
CA LEU A 132 -6.81 1.90 -1.56
C LEU A 132 -6.73 1.65 -3.06
N LEU A 133 -5.52 1.45 -3.60
CA LEU A 133 -5.32 1.05 -4.99
C LEU A 133 -5.46 -0.46 -5.21
N ASN A 134 -5.57 -1.27 -4.15
CA ASN A 134 -5.91 -2.67 -4.31
C ASN A 134 -7.34 -2.84 -4.83
N ASN A 135 -7.58 -3.93 -5.55
CA ASN A 135 -8.82 -4.17 -6.30
C ASN A 135 -10.06 -4.17 -5.40
N ILE A 136 -9.92 -4.65 -4.17
CA ILE A 136 -11.01 -4.70 -3.19
C ILE A 136 -10.51 -4.18 -1.85
N CYS A 137 -11.19 -3.19 -1.28
CA CYS A 137 -10.79 -2.56 -0.04
C CYS A 137 -11.91 -2.61 1.00
N PHE A 138 -11.59 -3.13 2.19
CA PHE A 138 -12.45 -3.14 3.36
C PHE A 138 -11.93 -2.14 4.38
N VAL A 139 -12.71 -1.11 4.67
CA VAL A 139 -12.37 -0.03 5.60
C VAL A 139 -13.20 -0.16 6.87
N GLN A 140 -12.56 -0.19 8.03
CA GLN A 140 -13.28 -0.33 9.28
C GLN A 140 -14.04 0.95 9.61
N ASP A 141 -15.35 0.81 9.81
CA ASP A 141 -16.21 1.86 10.34
C ASP A 141 -17.04 1.26 11.50
N PRO A 142 -16.80 1.67 12.76
CA PRO A 142 -17.54 1.14 13.88
C PRO A 142 -19.02 1.55 13.89
N THR A 143 -19.41 2.54 13.08
CA THR A 143 -20.76 3.12 13.05
C THR A 143 -21.72 2.40 12.11
N VAL A 144 -21.21 1.62 11.16
CA VAL A 144 -22.03 0.83 10.24
C VAL A 144 -22.39 -0.53 10.86
N ILE A 145 -23.38 -1.21 10.27
CA ILE A 145 -23.76 -2.57 10.63
C ILE A 145 -23.43 -3.47 9.44
N GLY A 146 -22.69 -4.55 9.68
CA GLY A 146 -22.28 -5.50 8.64
C GLY A 146 -21.22 -4.92 7.70
N ILE A 147 -21.31 -5.30 6.42
CA ILE A 147 -20.44 -4.83 5.33
C ILE A 147 -21.30 -4.10 4.31
N ASN A 148 -20.98 -2.84 4.00
CA ASN A 148 -21.73 -2.03 3.02
C ASN A 148 -20.78 -1.35 2.04
N ASN A 149 -21.30 -0.91 0.89
CA ASN A 149 -20.52 -0.12 -0.07
C ASN A 149 -20.04 1.20 0.56
N LEU A 150 -18.83 1.60 0.20
CA LEU A 150 -18.19 2.83 0.66
C LEU A 150 -18.09 3.87 -0.47
N GLU A 151 -18.54 5.09 -0.20
CA GLU A 151 -18.31 6.23 -1.10
C GLU A 151 -16.87 6.76 -0.91
N LEU A 152 -15.91 6.19 -1.63
CA LEU A 152 -14.47 6.46 -1.42
C LEU A 152 -14.13 7.95 -1.29
N PHE A 153 -14.51 8.78 -2.27
CA PHE A 153 -14.08 10.18 -2.34
C PHE A 153 -14.75 11.08 -1.27
N ARG A 154 -15.80 10.58 -0.62
CA ARG A 154 -16.39 11.26 0.52
C ARG A 154 -15.57 11.03 1.78
N GLU A 155 -15.08 9.81 1.97
CA GLU A 155 -14.29 9.42 3.13
C GLU A 155 -12.80 9.80 3.00
N PHE A 156 -12.27 9.74 1.78
CA PHE A 156 -10.87 10.02 1.46
C PHE A 156 -10.79 11.13 0.40
N PRO A 157 -10.94 12.41 0.79
CA PRO A 157 -10.94 13.52 -0.17
C PRO A 157 -9.56 13.86 -0.73
N ASN A 158 -8.47 13.43 -0.07
CA ASN A 158 -7.09 13.79 -0.41
C ASN A 158 -6.29 12.55 -0.81
N LEU A 159 -6.57 12.05 -2.02
CA LEU A 159 -5.87 10.91 -2.62
C LEU A 159 -4.74 11.39 -3.55
N VAL A 160 -3.68 10.60 -3.68
CA VAL A 160 -2.46 11.00 -4.42
C VAL A 160 -2.65 10.89 -5.93
N PHE A 161 -3.39 9.87 -6.38
CA PHE A 161 -3.58 9.57 -7.78
C PHE A 161 -4.88 10.16 -8.33
N ASP A 162 -5.03 10.12 -9.65
CA ASP A 162 -6.25 10.56 -10.31
C ASP A 162 -7.42 9.63 -9.98
N LYS A 163 -8.62 10.23 -9.93
CA LYS A 163 -9.89 9.58 -9.59
C LYS A 163 -10.11 8.25 -10.34
N GLU A 164 -9.77 8.25 -11.62
CA GLU A 164 -9.95 7.12 -12.53
C GLU A 164 -9.25 5.84 -12.05
N LEU A 165 -8.08 5.94 -11.40
CA LEU A 165 -7.36 4.75 -10.92
C LEU A 165 -8.12 4.07 -9.78
N TYR A 166 -8.77 4.84 -8.91
CA TYR A 166 -9.55 4.30 -7.80
C TYR A 166 -10.94 3.82 -8.24
N GLU A 167 -11.58 4.46 -9.22
CA GLU A 167 -12.94 4.10 -9.67
C GLU A 167 -13.04 2.68 -10.26
N ARG A 168 -11.91 2.06 -10.59
CA ARG A 168 -11.82 0.66 -11.05
C ARG A 168 -11.85 -0.37 -9.91
N ASN A 169 -11.76 0.08 -8.67
CA ASN A 169 -11.69 -0.77 -7.49
C ASN A 169 -13.03 -0.78 -6.71
N HIS A 170 -13.19 -1.77 -5.84
CA HIS A 170 -14.36 -1.95 -5.00
C HIS A 170 -14.06 -1.56 -3.55
N TYR A 171 -14.95 -0.78 -2.94
CA TYR A 171 -14.76 -0.26 -1.59
C TYR A 171 -15.95 -0.60 -0.70
N PHE A 172 -15.64 -1.12 0.48
CA PHE A 172 -16.61 -1.51 1.48
C PHE A 172 -16.24 -0.96 2.84
N ASN A 173 -17.23 -0.58 3.63
CA ASN A 173 -17.07 -0.40 5.07
C ASN A 173 -17.41 -1.70 5.80
N TYR A 174 -16.79 -1.92 6.97
CA TYR A 174 -17.15 -3.03 7.85
C TYR A 174 -17.07 -2.66 9.32
N GLN A 175 -17.95 -3.23 10.13
CA GLN A 175 -17.91 -3.04 11.59
C GLN A 175 -16.95 -4.02 12.26
N ASN A 176 -17.20 -5.31 12.07
CA ASN A 176 -16.45 -6.42 12.65
C ASN A 176 -15.87 -7.28 11.52
N MET A 177 -14.70 -7.87 11.77
CA MET A 177 -14.01 -8.71 10.80
C MET A 177 -14.78 -10.02 10.60
N GLU A 178 -15.55 -10.14 9.52
CA GLU A 178 -16.29 -11.35 9.14
C GLU A 178 -15.61 -11.99 7.92
N ILE A 179 -14.58 -12.81 8.16
CA ILE A 179 -13.72 -13.38 7.10
C ILE A 179 -14.52 -14.12 6.04
N ASP A 180 -15.52 -14.92 6.43
CA ASP A 180 -16.33 -15.70 5.49
C ASP A 180 -17.13 -14.79 4.54
N LYS A 181 -17.71 -13.69 5.05
CA LYS A 181 -18.41 -12.71 4.22
C LYS A 181 -17.46 -11.99 3.26
N ILE A 182 -16.27 -11.63 3.73
CA ILE A 182 -15.24 -11.01 2.87
C ILE A 182 -14.84 -11.95 1.74
N LYS A 183 -14.64 -13.24 2.03
CA LYS A 183 -14.37 -14.26 1.01
C LYS A 183 -15.50 -14.34 -0.01
N SER A 184 -16.76 -14.42 0.44
CA SER A 184 -17.91 -14.44 -0.47
C SER A 184 -17.98 -13.20 -1.36
N ILE A 185 -17.74 -12.01 -0.81
CA ILE A 185 -17.70 -10.77 -1.61
C ILE A 185 -16.59 -10.80 -2.65
N ILE A 186 -15.39 -11.27 -2.28
CA ILE A 186 -14.26 -11.39 -3.21
C ILE A 186 -14.60 -12.36 -4.36
N GLU A 187 -15.25 -13.48 -4.05
CA GLU A 187 -15.64 -14.50 -5.03
C GLU A 187 -16.76 -14.05 -5.98
N GLU A 188 -17.58 -13.08 -5.59
CA GLU A 188 -18.67 -12.53 -6.39
C GLU A 188 -18.23 -11.42 -7.36
N ILE A 189 -17.02 -10.88 -7.20
CA ILE A 189 -16.50 -9.80 -8.04
C ILE A 189 -15.80 -10.38 -9.26
N ASP A 190 -16.31 -10.06 -10.45
CA ASP A 190 -15.64 -10.37 -11.70
C ASP A 190 -14.37 -9.52 -11.83
N TYR A 191 -13.23 -10.19 -11.89
CA TYR A 191 -11.93 -9.55 -12.06
C TYR A 191 -11.41 -9.69 -13.49
N ILE A 192 -11.05 -8.56 -14.09
CA ILE A 192 -10.45 -8.51 -15.42
C ILE A 192 -9.00 -8.09 -15.26
N THR A 193 -8.08 -8.95 -15.66
CA THR A 193 -6.65 -8.60 -15.73
C THR A 193 -6.46 -7.53 -16.82
N PRO A 194 -5.79 -6.40 -16.51
CA PRO A 194 -5.47 -5.39 -17.50
C PRO A 194 -4.69 -5.96 -18.70
N ASP A 195 -5.01 -5.50 -19.91
CA ASP A 195 -4.22 -5.82 -21.10
C ASP A 195 -2.93 -4.99 -21.16
N GLU A 196 -2.03 -5.33 -22.10
CA GLU A 196 -0.72 -4.66 -22.23
C GLU A 196 -0.84 -3.15 -22.46
N ASN A 197 -1.83 -2.69 -23.24
CA ASN A 197 -2.00 -1.27 -23.50
C ASN A 197 -2.46 -0.55 -22.23
N GLU A 198 -3.40 -1.17 -21.51
CA GLU A 198 -3.88 -0.64 -20.25
C GLU A 198 -2.78 -0.60 -19.19
N ILE A 199 -1.96 -1.66 -19.09
CA ILE A 199 -0.78 -1.71 -18.20
C ILE A 199 0.17 -0.55 -18.50
N ASN A 200 0.48 -0.29 -19.77
CA ASN A 200 1.37 0.80 -20.16
C ASN A 200 0.79 2.18 -19.77
N LEU A 201 -0.51 2.41 -20.00
CA LEU A 201 -1.18 3.66 -19.61
C LEU A 201 -1.20 3.86 -18.09
N ILE A 202 -1.40 2.80 -17.32
CA ILE A 202 -1.32 2.85 -15.85
C ILE A 202 0.11 3.17 -15.44
N GLN A 203 1.10 2.48 -16.01
CA GLN A 203 2.51 2.69 -15.69
C GLN A 203 2.92 4.15 -15.91
N GLU A 204 2.51 4.77 -17.03
CA GLU A 204 2.77 6.19 -17.29
C GLU A 204 2.22 7.10 -16.18
N LYS A 205 1.01 6.84 -15.69
CA LYS A 205 0.41 7.61 -14.57
C LYS A 205 1.21 7.45 -13.28
N PHE A 206 1.71 6.24 -13.01
CA PHE A 206 2.54 5.97 -11.83
C PHE A 206 3.92 6.64 -11.95
N ASP A 207 4.55 6.58 -13.11
CA ASP A 207 5.84 7.23 -13.36
C ASP A 207 5.75 8.75 -13.27
N MET A 208 4.68 9.35 -13.79
CA MET A 208 4.44 10.78 -13.62
C MET A 208 4.33 11.17 -12.14
N LYS A 209 3.56 10.42 -11.35
CA LYS A 209 3.40 10.70 -9.90
C LYS A 209 4.68 10.46 -9.10
N LYS A 210 5.48 9.47 -9.50
CA LYS A 210 6.83 9.24 -8.95
C LYS A 210 7.72 10.45 -9.19
N ASP A 211 7.82 10.92 -10.42
CA ASP A 211 8.69 12.03 -10.80
C ASP A 211 8.26 13.35 -10.15
N GLU A 212 6.94 13.60 -10.06
CA GLU A 212 6.36 14.70 -9.28
C GLU A 212 6.78 14.62 -7.80
N THR A 213 6.67 13.44 -7.18
CA THR A 213 7.03 13.23 -5.77
C THR A 213 8.51 13.51 -5.52
N ILE A 214 9.40 13.00 -6.37
CA ILE A 214 10.84 13.25 -6.28
C ILE A 214 11.14 14.74 -6.41
N THR A 215 10.53 15.39 -7.40
CA THR A 215 10.69 16.83 -7.65
C THR A 215 10.20 17.67 -6.48
N GLU A 216 9.07 17.31 -5.87
CA GLU A 216 8.55 17.98 -4.68
C GLU A 216 9.48 17.85 -3.48
N ILE A 217 10.05 16.66 -3.23
CA ILE A 217 11.02 16.44 -2.16
C ILE A 217 12.26 17.31 -2.38
N TYR A 218 12.81 17.36 -3.60
CA TYR A 218 13.94 18.24 -3.93
C TYR A 218 13.60 19.71 -3.71
N ASN A 219 12.43 20.17 -4.16
CA ASN A 219 11.98 21.54 -3.98
C ASN A 219 11.84 21.91 -2.50
N LEU A 220 11.32 20.98 -1.68
CA LEU A 220 11.23 21.16 -0.23
C LEU A 220 12.62 21.24 0.41
N ALA A 221 13.54 20.35 0.02
CA ALA A 221 14.91 20.35 0.52
C ALA A 221 15.64 21.67 0.20
N ALA A 222 15.54 22.13 -1.05
CA ALA A 222 16.18 23.35 -1.54
C ALA A 222 15.60 24.62 -0.88
N ARG A 223 14.28 24.66 -0.64
CA ARG A 223 13.61 25.81 -0.01
C ARG A 223 13.82 25.83 1.51
N ASN A 224 13.59 24.70 2.17
CA ASN A 224 13.66 24.59 3.62
C ASN A 224 13.70 23.12 4.08
N ILE A 225 14.90 22.55 4.14
CA ILE A 225 15.13 21.18 4.62
C ILE A 225 14.52 20.91 6.02
N LYS A 226 14.33 21.94 6.86
CA LYS A 226 13.70 21.78 8.18
C LYS A 226 12.25 21.28 8.10
N ILE A 227 11.57 21.45 6.97
CA ILE A 227 10.24 20.88 6.74
C ILE A 227 10.34 19.36 6.66
N LEU A 228 11.28 18.85 5.86
CA LEU A 228 11.53 17.40 5.76
C LEU A 228 12.00 16.82 7.09
N GLU A 229 12.87 17.52 7.82
CA GLU A 229 13.29 17.11 9.17
C GLU A 229 12.11 17.04 10.17
N ARG A 230 11.11 17.93 10.03
CA ARG A 230 9.90 17.86 10.85
C ARG A 230 9.08 16.64 10.49
N LEU A 231 8.90 16.35 9.20
CA LEU A 231 8.20 15.14 8.74
C LEU A 231 8.89 13.88 9.26
N ALA A 232 10.22 13.81 9.19
CA ALA A 232 11.02 12.73 9.77
C ALA A 232 10.76 12.56 11.29
N LYS A 233 10.72 13.66 12.04
CA LYS A 233 10.46 13.62 13.50
C LYS A 233 9.05 13.20 13.86
N ILE A 234 8.03 13.64 13.11
CA ILE A 234 6.65 13.20 13.33
C ILE A 234 6.55 11.69 13.04
N GLY A 235 7.21 11.21 11.98
CA GLY A 235 7.32 9.79 11.66
C GLY A 235 8.12 8.97 12.67
N ALA A 236 8.95 9.59 13.52
CA ALA A 236 9.71 8.92 14.57
C ALA A 236 8.99 8.91 15.94
N TYR A 237 8.09 9.86 16.20
CA TYR A 237 7.41 10.02 17.50
C TYR A 237 5.93 10.44 17.35
N PRO A 238 5.00 9.49 17.20
CA PRO A 238 3.57 9.80 17.06
C PRO A 238 2.95 10.30 18.37
N ASP A 239 3.51 9.93 19.51
CA ASP A 239 2.90 10.11 20.83
C ASP A 239 3.29 11.45 21.50
N LEU A 240 4.25 12.20 20.96
CA LEU A 240 4.76 13.45 21.55
C LEU A 240 3.98 14.72 21.17
N LEU A 241 2.92 14.61 20.37
CA LEU A 241 2.09 15.74 19.94
C LEU A 241 0.66 15.72 20.52
N ARG A 242 0.44 14.97 21.60
CA ARG A 242 -0.82 14.93 22.37
C ARG A 242 -0.65 15.36 23.85
N SER A 243 0.19 16.35 24.11
CA SER A 243 0.30 17.01 25.42
C SER A 243 0.15 18.52 25.29
#